data_AF-A0A974RXE4-F1
#
_entry.id   AF-A0A974RXE4-F1
#
_cell.length_a   1.000
_cell.length_b   1.000
_cell.length_c   1.000
_cell.angle_alpha   90.00
_cell.angle_beta   90.00
_cell.angle_gamma   90.00
#
_symmetry.space_group_name_H-M   'P 1'
#
loop_
_entity.id
_entity.type
_entity.pdbx_description
1 polymer ?
#
loop_
_entity_poly.entity_id
_entity_poly.type
_entity_poly.pdbx_seq_one_letter_code
_entity_poly.pdbx_strand_id
1 'polypeptide(L)'
;MSVGTRLKEERLRLKLSQEEFGQLGGVAKIAQFNYEKSKRRPDIDYLEKIYKNGVDILYVVTGRRDDFSKDEVELINLFREAPLKKKIIILNLLSESSD
;
A
#
# COMPACT_ATOMS: atom_id res chain seq x y z
N MET A 1 2.25 14.31 9.54
CA MET A 1 2.26 14.18 8.06
C MET A 1 0.83 14.03 7.56
N SER A 2 0.46 14.70 6.46
CA SER A 2 -0.93 14.67 5.93
C SER A 2 -1.13 13.61 4.86
N VAL A 3 -2.39 13.24 4.56
CA VAL A 3 -2.75 12.35 3.44
C VAL A 3 -2.20 12.88 2.12
N GLY A 4 -2.29 14.18 1.88
CA GLY A 4 -1.75 14.82 0.68
C GLY A 4 -0.24 14.65 0.54
N THR A 5 0.50 14.76 1.66
CA THR A 5 1.94 14.53 1.69
C THR A 5 2.27 13.09 1.30
N ARG A 6 1.53 12.11 1.83
CA ARG A 6 1.76 10.68 1.54
C ARG A 6 1.35 10.28 0.13
N LEU A 7 0.30 10.89 -0.43
CA LEU A 7 -0.03 10.75 -1.86
C LEU A 7 1.11 11.24 -2.75
N LYS A 8 1.71 12.39 -2.41
CA LYS A 8 2.86 12.90 -3.14
C LYS A 8 4.05 11.94 -3.06
N GLU A 9 4.33 11.39 -1.88
CA GLU A 9 5.41 10.41 -1.69
C GLU A 9 5.18 9.15 -2.51
N GLU A 10 3.98 8.58 -2.49
CA GLU A 10 3.64 7.40 -3.30
C GLU A 10 3.74 7.68 -4.81
N ARG A 11 3.27 8.85 -5.26
CA ARG A 11 3.46 9.27 -6.65
C ARG A 11 4.94 9.32 -7.02
N LEU A 12 5.77 9.92 -6.17
CA LEU A 12 7.21 10.04 -6.40
C LEU A 12 7.91 8.67 -6.34
N ARG A 13 7.47 7.76 -5.46
CA ARG A 13 7.96 6.37 -5.40
C ARG A 13 7.73 5.65 -6.73
N LEU A 14 6.59 5.88 -7.36
CA LEU A 14 6.25 5.37 -8.69
C LEU A 14 6.88 6.15 -9.86
N LYS A 15 7.63 7.23 -9.56
CA LYS A 15 8.28 8.12 -10.55
C LYS A 15 7.31 8.79 -11.53
N LEU A 16 6.09 9.07 -11.09
CA LEU A 16 5.04 9.67 -11.92
C LEU A 16 4.94 11.19 -11.73
N SER A 17 4.58 11.89 -12.80
CA SER A 17 4.13 13.28 -12.75
C SER A 17 2.73 13.41 -12.14
N GLN A 18 2.33 14.62 -11.73
CA GLN A 18 0.98 14.87 -11.21
C GLN A 18 -0.13 14.62 -12.26
N GLU A 19 0.20 14.79 -13.54
CA GLU A 19 -0.71 14.52 -14.64
C GLU A 19 -0.97 13.01 -14.75
N GLU A 20 0.10 12.21 -14.90
CA GLU A 20 0.01 10.75 -15.00
C GLU A 20 -0.68 10.15 -13.78
N PHE A 21 -0.32 10.59 -12.57
CA PHE A 21 -0.92 10.07 -11.34
C PHE A 21 -2.39 10.48 -11.19
N GLY A 22 -2.76 11.69 -11.60
CA GLY A 22 -4.15 12.12 -11.67
C GLY A 22 -4.96 11.23 -12.62
N GLN A 23 -4.40 10.92 -13.79
CA GLN A 23 -5.03 10.02 -14.77
C GLN A 23 -5.27 8.62 -14.20
N LEU A 24 -4.33 8.06 -13.41
CA LEU A 24 -4.55 6.79 -12.71
C LEU A 24 -5.78 6.83 -11.79
N GLY A 25 -5.99 7.94 -11.09
CA GLY A 25 -7.16 8.17 -10.24
C GLY A 25 -8.41 8.65 -10.99
N GLY A 26 -8.34 8.82 -12.31
CA GLY A 26 -9.44 9.33 -13.13
C GLY A 26 -9.77 10.81 -12.87
N VAL A 27 -8.78 11.61 -12.48
CA VAL A 27 -8.93 13.05 -12.21
C VAL A 27 -7.92 13.88 -12.99
N ALA A 28 -8.21 15.16 -13.20
CA ALA A 28 -7.26 16.07 -13.81
C ALA A 28 -6.07 16.40 -12.89
N LYS A 29 -4.93 16.79 -13.46
CA LYS A 29 -3.73 17.24 -12.71
C LYS A 29 -4.01 18.27 -11.61
N ILE A 30 -4.94 19.20 -11.84
CA ILE A 30 -5.29 20.22 -10.85
C ILE A 30 -5.94 19.62 -9.59
N ALA A 31 -6.75 18.57 -9.75
CA ALA A 31 -7.32 17.85 -8.61
C ALA A 31 -6.21 17.14 -7.83
N GLN A 32 -5.29 16.46 -8.54
CA GLN A 32 -4.14 15.82 -7.91
C GLN A 32 -3.26 16.82 -7.15
N PHE A 33 -2.97 17.97 -7.75
CA PHE A 33 -2.25 19.05 -7.08
C PHE A 33 -2.96 19.51 -5.79
N ASN A 34 -4.28 19.67 -5.83
CA ASN A 34 -5.06 20.07 -4.66
C ASN A 34 -5.08 18.99 -3.56
N TYR A 35 -5.07 17.71 -3.93
CA TYR A 35 -4.91 16.61 -2.98
C TYR A 35 -3.53 16.65 -2.31
N GLU A 36 -2.45 16.80 -3.07
CA GLU A 36 -1.09 16.87 -2.53
C GLU A 36 -0.83 18.09 -1.64
N LYS A 37 -1.55 19.18 -1.88
CA LYS A 37 -1.54 20.39 -1.03
C LYS A 37 -2.53 20.33 0.13
N SER A 38 -3.25 19.21 0.29
CA SER A 38 -4.27 19.03 1.32
C SER A 38 -5.38 20.09 1.28
N LYS A 39 -5.61 20.70 0.11
CA LYS A 39 -6.70 21.68 -0.12
C LYS A 39 -8.04 20.98 -0.36
N ARG A 40 -7.99 19.74 -0.85
CA ARG A 40 -9.15 18.87 -1.05
C ARG A 40 -8.75 17.46 -0.63
N ARG A 41 -9.71 16.65 -0.22
CA ARG A 41 -9.49 15.22 0.06
C ARG A 41 -9.87 14.38 -1.17
N PRO A 42 -9.09 13.34 -1.50
CA PRO A 42 -9.53 12.33 -2.45
C PRO A 42 -10.75 11.59 -1.91
N ASP A 43 -11.59 11.08 -2.81
CA ASP A 43 -12.68 10.16 -2.46
C ASP A 43 -12.20 8.70 -2.54
N ILE A 44 -13.10 7.78 -2.15
CA ILE A 44 -12.80 6.35 -2.11
C ILE A 44 -12.59 5.80 -3.52
N ASP A 45 -13.36 6.25 -4.51
CA ASP A 45 -13.23 5.82 -5.91
C ASP A 45 -11.85 6.17 -6.49
N TYR A 46 -11.34 7.35 -6.19
CA TYR A 46 -9.98 7.76 -6.54
C TYR A 46 -8.93 6.83 -5.89
N LEU A 47 -9.08 6.52 -4.59
CA LEU A 47 -8.14 5.66 -3.86
C LEU A 47 -8.16 4.21 -4.41
N GLU A 48 -9.33 3.67 -4.75
CA GLU A 48 -9.46 2.34 -5.33
C GLU A 48 -8.75 2.26 -6.70
N LYS A 49 -8.89 3.30 -7.54
CA LYS A 49 -8.25 3.34 -8.85
C LYS A 49 -6.74 3.37 -8.77
N ILE A 50 -6.17 4.21 -7.89
CA ILE A 50 -4.71 4.27 -7.76
C ILE A 50 -4.13 3.04 -7.03
N TYR A 51 -4.90 2.38 -6.15
CA TYR A 51 -4.51 1.09 -5.55
C TYR A 51 -4.19 0.03 -6.59
N LYS A 52 -5.04 -0.10 -7.61
CA LYS A 52 -4.85 -1.03 -8.74
C LYS A 52 -3.57 -0.76 -9.54
N ASN A 53 -2.98 0.42 -9.37
CA ASN A 53 -1.74 0.85 -10.02
C ASN A 53 -0.52 0.82 -9.06
N GLY A 54 -0.62 0.06 -7.97
CA GLY A 54 0.51 -0.20 -7.07
C GLY A 54 0.78 0.89 -6.04
N VAL A 55 -0.18 1.79 -5.80
CA VAL A 55 -0.11 2.74 -4.68
C VAL A 55 -0.43 2.03 -3.36
N ASP A 56 0.41 2.27 -2.35
CA ASP A 56 0.21 1.78 -0.99
C ASP A 56 -0.87 2.61 -0.28
N ILE A 57 -2.13 2.17 -0.39
CA ILE A 57 -3.28 2.86 0.24
C ILE A 57 -3.22 2.79 1.77
N LEU A 58 -2.67 1.70 2.34
CA LEU A 58 -2.50 1.60 3.78
C LEU A 58 -1.60 2.74 4.28
N TYR A 59 -0.47 2.96 3.59
CA TYR A 59 0.41 4.08 3.88
C TYR A 59 -0.27 5.43 3.67
N VAL A 60 -0.94 5.63 2.53
CA VAL A 60 -1.63 6.90 2.24
C VAL A 60 -2.63 7.27 3.35
N VAL A 61 -3.43 6.32 3.82
CA VAL A 61 -4.48 6.57 4.81
C VAL A 61 -3.89 6.65 6.22
N THR A 62 -3.07 5.68 6.62
CA THR A 62 -2.65 5.49 8.03
C THR A 62 -1.29 6.10 8.36
N GLY A 63 -0.44 6.31 7.35
CA GLY A 63 0.96 6.68 7.53
C GLY A 63 1.88 5.54 7.96
N ARG A 64 1.39 4.30 8.00
CA ARG A 64 2.18 3.10 8.29
C ARG A 64 2.42 2.33 7.00
N ARG A 65 3.66 1.90 6.79
CA ARG A 65 3.98 0.91 5.77
C ARG A 65 3.98 -0.46 6.42
N ASP A 66 3.52 -1.45 5.67
CA ASP A 66 3.82 -2.84 5.96
C ASP A 66 5.25 -3.11 5.49
N ASP A 67 6.22 -2.76 6.33
CA ASP A 67 7.64 -2.96 6.05
C ASP A 67 8.06 -4.33 6.58
N PHE A 68 7.62 -5.37 5.88
CA PHE A 68 8.02 -6.75 6.16
C PHE A 68 9.48 -6.95 5.74
N SER A 69 10.27 -7.62 6.57
CA SER A 69 11.61 -8.07 6.20
C SER A 69 11.53 -9.06 5.03
N LYS A 70 12.66 -9.29 4.35
CA LYS A 70 12.69 -10.20 3.18
C LYS A 70 12.23 -11.61 3.52
N ASP A 71 12.62 -12.10 4.69
CA ASP A 71 12.23 -13.40 5.23
C ASP A 71 10.74 -13.44 5.63
N GLU A 72 10.18 -12.35 6.19
CA GLU A 72 8.73 -12.26 6.45
C GLU A 72 7.92 -12.31 5.15
N VAL A 73 8.36 -11.59 4.10
CA VAL A 73 7.72 -11.63 2.78
C VAL A 73 7.78 -13.03 2.18
N GLU A 74 8.94 -13.69 2.27
CA GLU A 74 9.11 -15.07 1.80
C GLU A 74 8.21 -16.04 2.56
N LEU A 75 8.17 -15.95 3.89
CA LEU A 75 7.31 -16.76 4.75
C LEU A 75 5.84 -16.57 4.39
N ILE A 76 5.37 -15.33 4.23
CA ILE A 76 3.97 -15.03 3.89
C ILE A 76 3.61 -15.64 2.52
N ASN A 77 4.47 -15.51 1.52
CA ASN A 77 4.22 -16.05 0.18
C ASN A 77 4.16 -17.58 0.19
N LEU A 78 5.18 -18.22 0.79
CA LEU A 78 5.22 -19.67 0.95
C LEU A 78 4.01 -20.19 1.75
N PHE A 79 3.64 -19.48 2.82
CA PHE A 79 2.49 -19.84 3.64
C PHE A 79 1.20 -19.74 2.82
N ARG A 80 0.96 -18.68 2.06
CA ARG A 80 -0.27 -18.50 1.26
C ARG A 80 -0.51 -19.65 0.29
N GLU A 81 0.54 -20.10 -0.40
CA GLU A 81 0.51 -21.16 -1.40
C GLU A 81 0.49 -22.59 -0.82
N ALA A 82 0.90 -22.75 0.45
CA ALA A 82 1.02 -24.06 1.06
C ALA A 82 -0.33 -24.78 1.28
N PRO A 83 -0.38 -26.12 1.13
CA PRO A 83 -1.52 -26.93 1.57
C PRO A 83 -1.79 -26.78 3.07
N LEU A 84 -3.06 -26.97 3.47
CA LEU A 84 -3.50 -26.80 4.87
C LEU A 84 -2.63 -27.57 5.88
N LYS A 85 -2.23 -28.80 5.56
CA LYS A 85 -1.37 -29.62 6.44
C LYS A 85 -0.03 -28.95 6.73
N LYS A 86 0.60 -28.29 5.75
CA LYS A 86 1.86 -27.55 5.95
C LYS A 86 1.64 -26.27 6.75
N LYS A 87 0.54 -25.55 6.50
CA LYS A 87 0.17 -24.36 7.28
C LYS A 87 0.03 -24.68 8.77
N ILE A 88 -0.67 -25.76 9.11
CA ILE A 88 -0.84 -26.21 10.51
C ILE A 88 0.51 -26.53 11.15
N ILE A 89 1.40 -27.25 10.45
CA ILE A 89 2.73 -27.58 10.97
C ILE A 89 3.54 -26.32 11.25
N ILE A 90 3.56 -25.35 10.32
CA ILE A 90 4.27 -24.08 10.50
C ILE A 90 3.72 -23.31 11.70
N LEU A 91 2.40 -23.23 11.84
CA LEU A 91 1.78 -22.53 12.98
C LEU A 91 2.14 -23.19 14.30
N ASN A 92 2.07 -24.52 14.40
CA ASN A 92 2.45 -25.25 15.61
C ASN A 92 3.92 -24.98 15.97
N LEU A 93 4.82 -25.11 14.98
CA LEU A 93 6.25 -24.89 15.16
C LEU A 93 6.60 -23.48 15.66
N LEU A 94 5.87 -22.46 15.19
CA LEU A 94 6.08 -21.06 15.61
C LEU A 94 5.36 -20.71 16.91
N SER A 95 4.32 -21.48 17.29
CA SER A 95 3.52 -21.24 18.50
C SER A 95 4.06 -21.94 19.75
N GLU A 96 4.84 -23.00 19.58
CA GLU A 96 5.57 -23.62 20.67
C GLU A 96 6.65 -22.62 21.12
N SER A 97 6.39 -21.95 22.26
CA SER A 97 7.39 -21.08 22.89
C SER A 97 8.63 -21.91 23.16
N SER A 98 9.77 -21.49 22.60
CA SER A 98 11.06 -21.90 23.15
C SER A 98 11.15 -21.34 24.57
N ASP A 99 11.08 -22.22 25.57
CA ASP A 99 11.66 -21.94 26.90
C ASP A 99 13.17 -21.68 26.78
#